data_AF-A0A356ILI0-F1
#
_entry.id   AF-A0A356ILI0-F1
#
_cell.length_a   1.000
_cell.length_b   1.000
_cell.length_c   1.000
_cell.angle_alpha   90.00
_cell.angle_beta   90.00
_cell.angle_gamma   90.00
#
_symmetry.space_group_name_H-M   'P 1'
#
loop_
_entity.id
_entity.type
_entity.pdbx_description
1 polymer ?
#
loop_
_entity_poly.entity_id
_entity_poly.type
_entity_poly.pdbx_seq_one_letter_code
_entity_poly.pdbx_strand_id
1 'polypeptide(L)'
;RQQQLQVAIQNLRLQRESLAIVTARVQAGRSTRFDQVRAQAQMESTAAILPQLQADIAALMHRIATLSGLPAGHMNAQLELVQDLPRQLPAVDLDTPAEVLRRRPDV
;
A
#
# COMPACT_ATOMS: atom_id res chain seq x y z
N ARG A 1 -2.98 -3.12 -0.43
CA ARG A 1 -1.66 -2.64 -0.91
C ARG A 1 -1.73 -1.25 -1.54
N GLN A 2 -2.64 -0.97 -2.49
CA GLN A 2 -2.80 0.36 -3.09
C GLN A 2 -3.02 1.49 -2.08
N GLN A 3 -3.90 1.31 -1.08
CA GLN A 3 -4.07 2.30 0.00
C GLN A 3 -2.78 2.54 0.80
N GLN A 4 -2.00 1.50 1.07
CA GLN A 4 -0.70 1.64 1.74
C GLN A 4 0.30 2.41 0.86
N LEU A 5 0.30 2.19 -0.45
CA LEU A 5 1.11 2.96 -1.39
C LEU A 5 0.73 4.45 -1.37
N GLN A 6 -0.57 4.76 -1.38
CA GLN A 6 -1.07 6.14 -1.29
C GLN A 6 -0.61 6.82 0.01
N VAL A 7 -0.74 6.13 1.14
CA VAL A 7 -0.25 6.64 2.44
C VAL A 7 1.27 6.85 2.42
N ALA A 8 2.04 5.92 1.85
CA ALA A 8 3.49 6.05 1.75
C ALA A 8 3.92 7.22 0.86
N ILE A 9 3.25 7.44 -0.27
CA ILE A 9 3.46 8.60 -1.16
C ILE A 9 3.16 9.91 -0.41
N GLN A 10 2.05 9.96 0.31
CA GLN A 10 1.64 11.13 1.08
C GLN A 10 2.63 11.41 2.23
N ASN A 11 3.11 10.38 2.92
CA ASN A 11 4.15 10.52 3.94
C ASN A 11 5.47 11.02 3.36
N LEU A 12 5.89 10.49 2.21
CA LEU A 12 7.09 10.93 1.51
C LEU A 12 7.01 12.41 1.11
N ARG A 13 5.83 12.87 0.67
CA ARG A 13 5.58 14.30 0.37
C ARG A 13 5.78 15.16 1.61
N LEU A 14 5.17 14.81 2.74
CA LEU A 14 5.30 15.56 3.99
C LEU A 14 6.73 15.57 4.54
N GLN A 15 7.46 14.46 4.37
CA GLN A 15 8.86 14.37 4.76
C GLN A 15 9.77 15.23 3.88
N ARG A 16 9.49 15.34 2.57
CA ARG A 16 10.19 16.29 1.69
C ARG A 16 9.97 17.74 2.12
N GLU A 17 8.74 18.12 2.45
CA GLU A 17 8.42 19.45 2.97
C GLU A 17 9.14 19.72 4.29
N SER A 18 9.15 18.74 5.19
CA SER A 18 9.86 18.83 6.48
C SER A 18 11.37 19.00 6.30
N LEU A 19 11.97 18.23 5.39
CA LEU A 19 13.38 18.35 5.04
C LEU A 19 13.73 19.74 4.47
N ALA A 20 12.86 20.31 3.63
CA ALA A 20 13.04 21.66 3.09
C ALA A 20 13.05 22.71 4.22
N ILE A 21 12.13 22.59 5.19
CA ILE A 21 12.07 23.47 6.37
C ILE A 21 13.35 23.34 7.22
N VAL A 22 13.79 22.12 7.51
CA VAL A 22 15.02 21.88 8.28
C VAL A 22 16.23 22.43 7.56
N THR A 23 16.32 22.22 6.24
CA THR A 23 17.42 22.74 5.40
C THR A 23 17.47 24.27 5.45
N ALA A 24 16.33 24.96 5.34
CA ALA A 24 16.26 26.41 5.46
C ALA A 24 16.70 26.90 6.86
N ARG A 25 16.33 26.18 7.93
CA ARG A 25 16.78 26.52 9.29
C ARG A 25 18.28 26.35 9.49
N VAL A 26 18.87 25.31 8.91
CA VAL A 26 20.34 25.10 8.94
C VAL A 26 21.04 26.25 8.21
N GLN A 27 20.56 26.64 7.03
CA GLN A 27 21.11 27.78 6.27
C GLN A 27 21.00 29.11 7.02
N ALA A 28 19.93 29.29 7.81
CA ALA A 28 19.75 30.45 8.68
C ALA A 28 20.53 30.37 10.00
N GLY A 29 21.33 29.32 10.24
CA GLY A 29 22.08 29.12 11.49
C GLY A 29 21.21 28.78 12.71
N ARG A 30 19.96 28.32 12.49
CA ARG A 30 18.95 28.06 13.53
C ARG A 30 18.68 26.56 13.75
N SER A 31 19.46 25.68 13.13
CA SER A 31 19.39 24.22 13.28
C SER A 31 20.73 23.58 12.91
N THR A 32 20.87 22.27 13.11
CA THR A 32 22.15 21.56 12.93
C THR A 32 22.16 20.72 11.66
N ARG A 33 23.37 20.45 11.13
CA ARG A 33 23.57 19.49 10.04
C ARG A 33 23.09 18.08 10.42
N PHE A 34 23.18 17.71 11.69
CA PHE A 34 22.66 16.43 12.19
C PHE A 34 21.15 16.31 11.97
N ASP A 35 20.37 17.36 12.29
CA ASP A 35 18.92 17.38 12.07
C ASP A 35 18.57 17.20 10.59
N GLN A 36 19.32 17.85 9.70
CA GLN A 36 19.14 17.72 8.24
C GLN A 36 19.40 16.30 7.75
N VAL A 37 20.52 15.69 8.15
CA VAL A 37 20.86 14.31 7.75
C VAL A 37 19.83 13.32 8.29
N ARG A 38 19.36 13.52 9.53
CA ARG A 38 18.30 12.68 10.12
C ARG A 38 17.00 12.78 9.32
N ALA A 39 16.58 13.99 8.96
CA ALA A 39 15.38 14.21 8.15
C ALA A 39 15.51 13.58 6.76
N GLN A 40 16.68 13.70 6.12
CA GLN A 40 16.97 13.06 4.85
C GLN A 40 16.88 11.53 4.95
N ALA A 41 17.53 10.92 5.95
CA ALA A 41 17.53 9.48 6.14
C ALA A 41 16.11 8.92 6.37
N GLN A 42 15.27 9.65 7.11
CA GLN A 42 13.87 9.28 7.32
C GLN A 42 13.06 9.33 6.00
N MET A 43 13.29 10.36 5.18
CA MET A 43 12.67 10.51 3.87
C MET A 43 13.07 9.37 2.92
N GLU A 44 14.38 9.07 2.84
CA GLU A 44 14.91 8.00 2.00
C GLU A 44 14.42 6.62 2.44
N SER A 45 14.37 6.36 3.75
CA SER A 45 13.83 5.11 4.30
C SER A 45 12.37 4.92 3.89
N THR A 46 11.58 5.99 3.87
CA THR A 46 10.18 5.93 3.42
C THR A 46 10.09 5.72 1.91
N ALA A 47 10.94 6.40 1.13
CA ALA A 47 11.01 6.23 -0.32
C ALA A 47 11.33 4.78 -0.73
N ALA A 48 12.19 4.10 0.04
CA ALA A 48 12.56 2.71 -0.21
C ALA A 48 11.39 1.71 -0.11
N ILE A 49 10.30 2.07 0.57
CA ILE A 49 9.10 1.21 0.73
C ILE A 49 8.26 1.22 -0.56
N LEU A 50 8.28 2.29 -1.35
CA LEU A 50 7.41 2.47 -2.51
C LEU A 50 7.60 1.37 -3.58
N PRO A 51 8.83 1.03 -4.02
CA PRO A 51 9.02 -0.02 -5.03
C PRO A 51 8.49 -1.39 -4.59
N GLN A 52 8.66 -1.74 -3.30
CA GLN A 52 8.12 -2.99 -2.77
C GLN A 52 6.60 -3.02 -2.83
N LEU A 53 5.93 -1.92 -2.45
CA LEU A 53 4.48 -1.83 -2.52
C LEU A 53 3.96 -1.90 -3.96
N GLN A 54 4.66 -1.29 -4.92
CA GLN A 54 4.33 -1.36 -6.34
C GLN A 54 4.47 -2.80 -6.88
N ALA A 55 5.56 -3.48 -6.55
CA ALA A 55 5.77 -4.88 -6.92
C ALA A 55 4.69 -5.79 -6.34
N ASP A 56 4.33 -5.60 -5.06
CA ASP A 56 3.27 -6.36 -4.40
C ASP A 56 1.91 -6.14 -5.06
N ILE A 57 1.60 -4.92 -5.50
CA ILE A 57 0.37 -4.60 -6.24
C ILE A 57 0.35 -5.34 -7.59
N ALA A 58 1.44 -5.25 -8.37
CA ALA A 58 1.53 -5.92 -9.66
C ALA A 58 1.40 -7.45 -9.54
N ALA A 59 2.06 -8.05 -8.54
CA ALA A 59 1.97 -9.49 -8.28
C ALA A 59 0.53 -9.92 -7.93
N LEU A 60 -0.19 -9.13 -7.12
CA LEU A 60 -1.59 -9.41 -6.80
C LEU A 60 -2.51 -9.28 -8.02
N MET A 61 -2.30 -8.27 -8.87
CA MET A 61 -3.08 -8.09 -10.10
C MET A 61 -2.89 -9.27 -11.05
N HIS A 62 -1.66 -9.75 -11.24
CA HIS A 62 -1.38 -10.94 -12.04
C HIS A 62 -2.02 -12.20 -11.44
N ARG A 63 -2.00 -12.33 -10.11
CA ARG A 63 -2.64 -13.44 -9.41
C ARG A 63 -4.16 -13.44 -9.61
N ILE A 64 -4.81 -12.28 -9.54
CA ILE A 64 -6.25 -12.15 -9.82
C ILE A 64 -6.54 -12.57 -11.25
N ALA A 65 -5.80 -12.06 -12.24
CA ALA A 65 -5.99 -12.44 -13.64
C ALA A 65 -5.89 -13.97 -13.84
N THR A 66 -4.85 -14.59 -13.25
CA THR A 66 -4.63 -16.04 -13.33
C THR A 66 -5.78 -16.83 -12.70
N LEU A 67 -6.26 -16.42 -11.51
CA LEU A 67 -7.40 -17.06 -10.84
C LEU A 67 -8.72 -16.87 -11.58
N SER A 68 -8.83 -15.82 -12.39
CA SER A 68 -9.96 -15.58 -13.28
C SER A 68 -9.81 -16.26 -14.65
N GLY A 69 -8.77 -17.07 -14.88
CA GLY A 69 -8.53 -17.75 -16.15
C GLY A 69 -8.07 -16.82 -17.28
N LEU A 70 -7.57 -15.63 -16.94
CA LEU A 70 -7.08 -14.62 -17.89
C LEU A 70 -5.54 -14.58 -17.90
N PRO A 71 -4.92 -14.17 -19.02
CA PRO A 71 -3.47 -13.93 -19.07
C PRO A 71 -3.03 -12.87 -18.06
N ALA A 72 -1.81 -13.01 -17.53
CA ALA A 72 -1.21 -11.99 -16.69
C ALA A 72 -1.17 -10.63 -17.42
N GLY A 73 -1.55 -9.55 -16.74
CA GLY A 73 -1.57 -8.21 -17.29
C GLY A 73 -2.92 -7.79 -17.91
N HIS A 74 -3.79 -8.75 -18.25
CA HIS A 74 -5.07 -8.47 -18.92
C HIS A 74 -5.99 -7.57 -18.10
N MET A 75 -5.91 -7.65 -16.77
CA MET A 75 -6.74 -6.86 -15.86
C MET A 75 -6.05 -5.58 -15.37
N ASN A 76 -4.85 -5.24 -15.85
CA ASN A 76 -4.06 -4.16 -15.25
C ASN A 76 -4.77 -2.80 -15.33
N ALA A 77 -5.26 -2.41 -16.50
CA ALA A 77 -5.97 -1.14 -16.67
C ALA A 77 -7.21 -1.03 -15.76
N GLN A 78 -7.90 -2.14 -15.50
CA GLN A 78 -9.06 -2.18 -14.62
C GLN A 78 -8.68 -2.09 -13.14
N LEU A 79 -7.62 -2.80 -12.74
CA LEU A 79 -7.22 -2.93 -11.33
C LEU A 79 -6.26 -1.82 -10.87
N GLU A 80 -5.63 -1.08 -11.78
CA GLU A 80 -4.78 0.09 -11.46
C GLU A 80 -5.60 1.27 -10.90
N LEU A 81 -6.88 1.37 -11.28
CA LEU A 81 -7.80 2.35 -10.73
C LEU A 81 -7.99 2.09 -9.24
N VAL A 82 -7.46 2.99 -8.41
CA VAL A 82 -7.57 2.88 -6.95
C VAL A 82 -9.03 3.09 -6.53
N GLN A 83 -9.58 2.10 -5.83
CA GLN A 83 -10.90 2.17 -5.22
C GLN A 83 -10.79 1.97 -3.71
N ASP A 84 -11.79 2.46 -2.98
CA ASP A 84 -11.88 2.25 -1.54
C ASP A 84 -12.08 0.76 -1.23
N LEU A 85 -11.46 0.30 -0.15
CA LEU A 85 -11.75 -1.02 0.38
C LEU A 85 -13.21 -1.07 0.88
N PRO A 86 -13.93 -2.18 0.63
CA PRO A 86 -15.28 -2.34 1.15
C PRO A 86 -15.26 -2.27 2.68
N ARG A 87 -16.09 -1.39 3.25
CA ARG A 87 -16.14 -1.16 4.70
C ARG A 87 -16.73 -2.33 5.48
N GLN A 88 -17.57 -3.12 4.82
CA GLN A 88 -18.25 -4.26 5.41
C GLN A 88 -18.38 -5.35 4.35
N LEU A 89 -18.14 -6.60 4.77
CA LEU A 89 -18.43 -7.77 3.96
C LEU A 89 -19.93 -8.08 4.02
N PRO A 90 -20.52 -8.69 2.99
CA PRO A 90 -21.88 -9.18 3.06
C PRO A 90 -22.06 -10.09 4.28
N ALA A 91 -23.18 -9.93 4.99
CA ALA A 91 -23.57 -10.92 5.99
C ALA A 91 -23.79 -12.26 5.30
N VAL A 92 -23.24 -13.32 5.87
CA VAL A 92 -23.48 -14.69 5.42
C VAL A 92 -24.42 -15.31 6.44
N ASP A 93 -25.63 -15.67 6.02
CA ASP A 93 -26.53 -16.47 6.83
C ASP A 93 -25.95 -17.87 6.93
N LEU A 94 -25.37 -18.16 8.09
CA LEU A 94 -24.87 -19.49 8.40
C LEU A 94 -26.02 -20.33 8.97
N ASP A 95 -26.33 -21.43 8.29
CA ASP A 95 -27.16 -22.49 8.84
C ASP A 95 -26.50 -23.13 10.08
N THR A 96 -27.16 -24.12 10.68
CA THR A 96 -26.59 -24.84 11.84
C THR A 96 -25.20 -25.44 11.51
N PRO A 97 -24.30 -25.62 12.50
CA PRO A 97 -22.98 -26.20 12.27
C PRO A 97 -22.99 -27.56 11.55
N ALA A 98 -24.03 -28.37 11.77
CA ALA A 98 -24.20 -29.65 11.10
C ALA A 98 -24.45 -29.50 9.59
N GLU A 99 -25.22 -28.49 9.17
CA GLU A 99 -25.46 -28.21 7.75
C GLU A 99 -24.21 -27.68 7.06
N VAL A 100 -23.40 -26.88 7.76
CA VAL A 100 -22.12 -26.41 7.23
C VAL A 100 -21.18 -27.58 6.93
N LEU A 101 -21.11 -28.58 7.82
CA LEU A 101 -20.32 -29.79 7.58
C LEU A 101 -20.83 -30.60 6.38
N ARG A 102 -22.15 -30.74 6.22
CA ARG A 102 -22.75 -31.46 5.07
C ARG A 102 -22.44 -30.82 3.71
N ARG A 103 -22.20 -29.51 3.65
CA ARG A 103 -21.92 -28.77 2.41
C ARG A 103 -20.46 -28.77 2.01
N ARG A 104 -19.56 -29.33 2.83
CA ARG A 104 -18.13 -29.38 2.52
C ARG A 104 -17.86 -30.47 1.48
N PRO A 105 -17.36 -30.13 0.28
CA PRO A 105 -17.07 -31.13 -0.75
C PRO A 105 -15.82 -31.96 -0.44
N ASP A 106 -15.02 -31.53 0.54
CA ASP A 106 -13.79 -32.16 0.98
C ASP A 106 -13.95 -33.06 2.22
N VAL A 107 -15.17 -33.17 2.76
CA VAL A 107 -15.56 -34.08 3.86
C VAL A 107 -16.43 -35.19 3.30
#